data_AF-A0A7V9EIQ3-F1
#
_entry.id   AF-A0A7V9EIQ3-F1
#
_cell.length_a   1.000
_cell.length_b   1.000
_cell.length_c   1.000
_cell.angle_alpha   90.00
_cell.angle_beta   90.00
_cell.angle_gamma   90.00
#
_symmetry.space_group_name_H-M   'P 1'
#
loop_
_entity.id
_entity.type
_entity.pdbx_description
1 polymer ?
#
loop_
_entity_poly.entity_id
_entity_poly.type
_entity_poly.pdbx_seq_one_letter_code
_entity_poly.pdbx_strand_id
1 'polypeptide(L)'
;MSKALTQAGASLDVQSACPVTGRTISLRVSPNAVESVKPEDVVVSFLEPSRPFDADVIGSFCHYVHFFANRQAGEKWTSEHPGTFLFSLGEAFEIGRLTDDELLGHVQES
;
A
#
# COMPACT_ATOMS: atom_id res chain seq x y z
N MET A 1 11.26 9.81 -1.72
CA MET A 1 12.05 8.89 -2.58
C MET A 1 11.25 7.64 -2.91
N SER A 2 10.03 7.76 -3.45
CA SER A 2 9.18 6.58 -3.76
C SER A 2 8.65 6.57 -5.20
N LYS A 3 9.24 7.37 -6.08
CA LYS A 3 8.88 7.46 -7.49
C LYS A 3 9.79 6.52 -8.29
N ALA A 4 9.60 5.20 -8.18
CA ALA A 4 10.39 4.24 -8.96
C ALA A 4 9.74 2.87 -9.23
N LEU A 5 8.56 2.54 -8.70
CA LEU A 5 8.11 1.14 -8.71
C LEU A 5 7.08 0.75 -9.77
N THR A 6 6.73 1.63 -10.71
CA THR A 6 5.75 1.29 -11.77
C THR A 6 6.35 1.34 -13.18
N GLN A 7 7.65 0.99 -13.35
CA GLN A 7 8.31 1.08 -14.67
C GLN A 7 9.12 -0.14 -15.13
N ALA A 8 8.88 -1.33 -14.56
CA ALA A 8 9.42 -2.55 -15.15
C ALA A 8 8.28 -3.53 -15.36
N GLY A 9 8.15 -4.11 -16.56
CA GLY A 9 7.33 -5.31 -16.80
C GLY A 9 7.90 -6.55 -16.11
N ALA A 10 8.46 -6.38 -14.91
CA ALA A 10 9.18 -7.35 -14.12
C ALA A 10 8.69 -7.30 -12.68
N SER A 11 8.70 -8.44 -12.01
CA SER A 11 8.32 -8.55 -10.60
C SER A 11 9.33 -7.83 -9.70
N LEU A 12 8.82 -7.21 -8.63
CA LEU A 12 9.56 -6.43 -7.65
C LEU A 12 9.51 -7.13 -6.29
N ASP A 13 10.67 -7.19 -5.63
CA ASP A 13 10.77 -7.63 -4.24
C ASP A 13 10.69 -6.40 -3.32
N VAL A 14 9.72 -6.40 -2.39
CA VAL A 14 9.48 -5.35 -1.42
C VAL A 14 9.76 -5.89 -0.03
N GLN A 15 10.53 -5.16 0.77
CA GLN A 15 10.73 -5.45 2.18
C GLN A 15 10.27 -4.28 3.04
N SER A 16 9.56 -4.61 4.12
CA SER A 16 9.09 -3.66 5.11
C SER A 16 9.17 -4.27 6.51
N ALA A 17 8.95 -3.45 7.53
CA ALA A 17 8.85 -3.90 8.91
C ALA A 17 7.48 -3.49 9.47
N CYS A 18 6.80 -4.42 10.11
CA CYS A 18 5.55 -4.14 10.81
C CYS A 18 5.82 -3.11 11.93
N PRO A 19 5.17 -1.93 11.93
CA PRO A 19 5.48 -0.88 12.91
C PRO A 19 5.06 -1.27 14.34
N VAL A 20 4.14 -2.23 14.50
CA VAL A 20 3.63 -2.67 15.80
C VAL A 20 4.46 -3.81 16.41
N THR A 21 4.95 -4.72 15.58
CA THR A 21 5.60 -5.96 16.05
C THR A 21 7.08 -6.05 15.69
N GLY A 22 7.58 -5.16 14.83
CA GLY A 22 8.94 -5.20 14.28
C GLY A 22 9.22 -6.37 13.33
N ARG A 23 8.22 -7.24 13.07
CA ARG A 23 8.39 -8.39 12.18
C ARG A 23 8.64 -7.94 10.74
N THR A 24 9.64 -8.55 10.09
CA THR A 24 9.89 -8.35 8.66
C THR A 24 8.72 -8.85 7.82
N ILE A 25 8.34 -8.03 6.85
CA ILE A 25 7.36 -8.32 5.82
C ILE A 25 8.11 -8.32 4.48
N SER A 26 7.92 -9.38 3.70
CA SER A 26 8.50 -9.53 2.36
C SER A 26 7.39 -9.82 1.37
N LEU A 27 7.31 -9.03 0.31
CA LEU A 27 6.35 -9.20 -0.78
C LEU A 27 7.09 -9.36 -2.11
N ARG A 28 6.53 -10.15 -3.01
CA ARG A 28 6.87 -10.11 -4.43
C ARG A 28 5.64 -9.70 -5.22
N VAL A 29 5.75 -8.62 -5.98
CA VAL A 29 4.65 -8.00 -6.70
C VAL A 29 5.02 -7.88 -8.17
N SER A 30 4.19 -8.40 -9.07
CA SER A 30 4.28 -8.16 -10.51
C SER A 30 3.23 -7.12 -10.92
N PRO A 31 3.27 -6.65 -12.18
CA PRO A 31 2.23 -5.73 -12.68
C PRO A 31 0.80 -6.28 -12.57
N ASN A 32 0.64 -7.60 -12.53
CA ASN A 32 -0.67 -8.25 -12.60
C ASN A 32 -1.14 -8.86 -11.27
N ALA A 33 -0.22 -9.14 -10.33
CA ALA A 33 -0.58 -9.80 -9.09
C ALA A 33 0.48 -9.62 -7.98
N VAL A 34 0.04 -9.83 -6.74
CA VAL A 34 0.94 -10.20 -5.64
C VAL A 34 1.30 -11.67 -5.79
N GLU A 35 2.55 -11.96 -6.17
CA GLU A 35 3.02 -13.32 -6.44
C GLU A 35 3.35 -14.08 -5.15
N SER A 36 3.86 -13.38 -4.13
CA SER A 36 4.12 -13.99 -2.83
C SER A 36 4.11 -12.95 -1.71
N VAL A 37 3.76 -13.40 -0.51
CA VAL A 37 3.67 -12.57 0.69
C VAL A 37 4.09 -13.36 1.92
N LYS A 38 4.93 -12.75 2.77
CA LYS A 38 5.32 -13.29 4.07
C LYS A 38 5.36 -12.17 5.10
N PRO A 39 4.71 -12.32 6.27
CA PRO A 39 3.77 -13.38 6.65
C PRO A 39 2.51 -13.42 5.77
N GLU A 40 1.75 -14.51 5.74
CA GLU A 40 0.61 -14.68 4.82
C GLU A 40 -0.56 -13.72 5.12
N ASP A 41 -0.72 -13.31 6.38
CA ASP A 41 -1.85 -12.48 6.85
C ASP A 41 -1.61 -10.97 6.74
N VAL A 42 -0.72 -10.53 5.85
CA VAL A 42 -0.37 -9.10 5.75
C VAL A 42 -1.58 -8.25 5.37
N VAL A 43 -1.77 -7.16 6.12
CA VAL A 43 -2.78 -6.13 5.87
C VAL A 43 -2.13 -4.77 5.69
N VAL A 44 -2.85 -3.83 5.08
CA VAL A 44 -2.37 -2.48 4.79
C VAL A 44 -3.33 -1.45 5.37
N SER A 45 -2.81 -0.43 6.04
CA SER A 45 -3.63 0.73 6.46
C SER A 45 -3.78 1.75 5.35
N PHE A 46 -4.95 2.37 5.27
CA PHE A 46 -5.23 3.53 4.44
C PHE A 46 -5.91 4.61 5.28
N LEU A 47 -5.75 5.86 4.89
CA LEU A 47 -6.53 6.97 5.44
C LEU A 47 -7.88 7.06 4.72
N GLU A 48 -8.96 7.27 5.48
CA GLU A 48 -10.29 7.54 4.93
C GLU A 48 -10.21 8.77 4.00
N PRO A 49 -10.75 8.70 2.76
CA PRO A 49 -10.74 9.80 1.80
C PRO A 49 -11.78 10.88 2.19
N SER A 50 -11.67 11.38 3.43
CA SER A 50 -12.52 12.42 4.00
C SER A 50 -12.12 13.82 3.54
N ARG A 51 -10.94 13.97 2.91
CA ARG A 51 -10.44 15.21 2.32
C ARG A 51 -9.75 14.92 0.98
N PRO A 52 -9.76 15.88 0.03
CA PRO A 52 -9.03 15.74 -1.22
C PRO A 52 -7.54 15.55 -0.93
N PHE A 53 -6.88 14.67 -1.69
CA PHE A 53 -5.42 14.64 -1.70
C PHE A 53 -4.92 16.00 -2.21
N ASP A 54 -4.15 16.69 -1.38
CA ASP A 54 -3.55 17.98 -1.72
C ASP A 54 -2.11 17.79 -2.22
N ALA A 55 -1.41 18.90 -2.48
CA ALA A 55 -0.04 18.86 -2.96
C ALA A 55 0.94 18.20 -1.97
N ASP A 56 0.54 17.96 -0.71
CA ASP A 56 1.30 17.26 0.31
C ASP A 56 0.77 15.84 0.57
N VAL A 57 0.46 15.10 -0.51
CA VAL A 57 0.03 13.69 -0.45
C VAL A 57 1.00 12.80 0.36
N ILE A 58 2.30 13.15 0.40
CA ILE A 58 3.30 12.39 1.16
C ILE A 58 3.08 12.57 2.67
N GLY A 59 2.84 13.79 3.14
CA GLY A 59 2.55 14.08 4.54
C GLY A 59 1.12 13.72 4.95
N SER A 60 0.15 13.91 4.05
CA SER A 60 -1.28 13.74 4.35
C SER A 60 -1.79 12.31 4.18
N PHE A 61 -1.15 11.48 3.33
CA PHE A 61 -1.61 10.13 3.05
C PHE A 61 -0.52 9.06 3.20
N CYS A 62 0.63 9.21 2.55
CA CYS A 62 1.66 8.16 2.55
C CYS A 62 2.18 7.83 3.97
N HIS A 63 2.13 8.78 4.90
CA HIS A 63 2.46 8.54 6.30
C HIS A 63 1.53 7.52 6.97
N TYR A 64 0.30 7.37 6.49
CA TYR A 64 -0.70 6.48 7.07
C TYR A 64 -0.80 5.13 6.34
N VAL A 65 0.04 4.89 5.33
CA VAL A 65 0.06 3.64 4.57
C VAL A 65 1.17 2.73 5.08
N HIS A 66 0.80 1.77 5.90
CA HIS A 66 1.73 0.81 6.52
C HIS A 66 1.31 -0.63 6.27
N PHE A 67 2.30 -1.51 6.07
CA PHE A 67 2.10 -2.96 6.08
C PHE A 67 2.17 -3.49 7.52
N PHE A 68 1.26 -4.39 7.87
CA PHE A 68 1.23 -5.06 9.16
C PHE A 68 1.34 -6.57 8.98
N ALA A 69 2.03 -7.22 9.92
CA ALA A 69 2.28 -8.67 9.85
C ALA A 69 1.01 -9.53 9.99
N ASN A 70 -0.07 -8.97 10.54
CA ASN A 70 -1.39 -9.57 10.65
C ASN A 70 -2.45 -8.51 10.97
N ARG A 71 -3.73 -8.89 10.88
CA ARG A 71 -4.88 -8.04 11.21
C ARG A 71 -4.83 -7.46 12.62
N GLN A 72 -4.48 -8.25 13.63
CA GLN A 72 -4.42 -7.79 15.03
C GLN A 72 -3.42 -6.64 15.22
N ALA A 73 -2.25 -6.73 14.58
CA ALA A 73 -1.25 -5.67 14.60
C ALA A 73 -1.78 -4.41 13.91
N GLY A 74 -2.46 -4.56 12.76
CA GLY A 74 -3.12 -3.45 12.08
C GLY A 74 -4.18 -2.78 12.96
N GLU A 75 -5.07 -3.55 13.57
CA GLU A 75 -6.19 -3.02 14.37
C GLU A 75 -5.70 -2.27 15.61
N LYS A 76 -4.63 -2.78 16.24
CA LYS A 76 -3.95 -2.08 17.33
C LYS A 76 -3.48 -0.70 16.87
N TRP A 77 -2.80 -0.64 15.73
CA TRP A 77 -2.31 0.63 15.19
C TRP A 77 -3.44 1.57 14.81
N THR A 78 -4.47 1.10 14.09
CA THR A 78 -5.59 1.96 13.67
C THR A 78 -6.39 2.50 14.86
N SER A 79 -6.45 1.79 15.98
CA SER A 79 -7.10 2.28 17.20
C SER A 79 -6.42 3.54 17.79
N GLU A 80 -5.13 3.71 17.51
CA GLU A 80 -4.31 4.86 17.94
C GLU A 80 -4.25 5.96 16.86
N HIS A 81 -4.75 5.69 15.64
CA HIS A 81 -4.67 6.59 14.48
C HIS A 81 -6.07 6.80 13.86
N PRO A 82 -6.88 7.73 14.42
CA PRO A 82 -8.24 7.99 13.96
C PRO A 82 -8.32 8.33 12.47
N GLY A 83 -9.37 7.87 11.79
CA GLY A 83 -9.57 8.07 10.36
C GLY A 83 -8.78 7.09 9.48
N THR A 84 -8.16 6.07 10.08
CA THR A 84 -7.50 4.99 9.33
C THR A 84 -8.30 3.70 9.38
N PHE A 85 -8.15 2.89 8.35
CA PHE A 85 -8.82 1.60 8.22
C PHE A 85 -7.92 0.60 7.47
N LEU A 86 -8.26 -0.69 7.53
CA LEU A 86 -7.42 -1.76 7.02
C LEU A 86 -8.03 -2.41 5.78
N PHE A 87 -7.17 -2.64 4.79
CA PHE A 87 -7.41 -3.51 3.66
C PHE A 87 -6.58 -4.79 3.77
N SER A 88 -7.09 -5.87 3.19
CA SER A 88 -6.25 -6.99 2.79
C SER A 88 -5.23 -6.54 1.73
N LEU A 89 -4.13 -7.29 1.60
CA LEU A 89 -3.14 -6.98 0.58
C LEU A 89 -3.71 -7.08 -0.84
N GLY A 90 -4.68 -7.98 -1.07
CA GLY A 90 -5.36 -8.12 -2.37
C GLY A 90 -6.22 -6.90 -2.73
N GLU A 91 -6.98 -6.38 -1.77
CA GLU A 91 -7.75 -5.13 -1.96
C GLU A 91 -6.83 -3.94 -2.22
N ALA A 92 -5.72 -3.84 -1.47
CA ALA A 92 -4.75 -2.77 -1.67
C ALA A 92 -4.08 -2.84 -3.06
N PHE A 93 -3.80 -4.06 -3.56
CA PHE A 93 -3.28 -4.26 -4.91
C PHE A 93 -4.29 -3.83 -5.98
N GLU A 94 -5.56 -4.20 -5.81
CA GLU A 94 -6.64 -3.82 -6.72
C GLU A 94 -6.80 -2.30 -6.81
N ILE A 95 -6.79 -1.60 -5.67
CA ILE A 95 -6.83 -0.13 -5.61
C ILE A 95 -5.65 0.47 -6.38
N GLY A 96 -4.44 -0.07 -6.17
CA GLY A 96 -3.24 0.36 -6.90
C GLY A 96 -3.39 0.19 -8.41
N ARG A 97 -3.87 -0.97 -8.87
CA ARG A 97 -4.07 -1.24 -10.30
C ARG A 97 -5.09 -0.29 -10.93
N LEU A 98 -6.22 -0.07 -10.27
CA LEU A 98 -7.25 0.86 -10.77
C LEU A 98 -6.72 2.29 -10.85
N THR A 99 -5.91 2.71 -9.87
CA THR A 99 -5.29 4.03 -9.85
C THR A 99 -4.25 4.17 -10.97
N ASP A 100 -3.43 3.14 -11.19
CA ASP A 100 -2.47 3.12 -12.30
C ASP A 100 -3.17 3.14 -13.66
N ASP A 101 -4.26 2.39 -13.85
CA ASP A 101 -5.05 2.39 -15.08
C ASP A 101 -5.67 3.77 -15.36
N GLU A 102 -6.19 4.44 -14.33
CA GLU A 102 -6.75 5.80 -14.43
C GLU A 102 -5.66 6.84 -14.75
N LEU A 103 -4.53 6.77 -14.05
CA LEU A 103 -3.40 7.68 -14.26
C LEU A 103 -2.74 7.48 -15.63
N LEU A 104 -2.56 6.23 -16.07
CA LEU A 104 -2.00 5.89 -17.38
C LEU A 104 -2.99 6.13 -18.52
N GLY A 105 -4.30 6.11 -18.26
CA GLY A 105 -5.33 6.56 -19.18
C GLY A 105 -5.20 8.03 -19.59
N HIS A 106 -4.49 8.85 -18.80
CA HIS A 106 -4.14 10.24 -19.11
C HIS A 106 -2.75 10.42 -19.77
N VAL A 107 -1.98 9.35 -19.98
CA VAL A 107 -0.62 9.41 -20.58
C VAL A 107 -0.60 8.91 -22.04
N GLN A 108 -1.74 8.54 -22.61
CA GLN A 108 -1.85 8.29 -24.05
C GLN A 108 -2.12 9.61 -24.80
N GLU A 109 -1.17 9.97 -25.68
CA GLU A 109 -1.17 11.05 -26.70
C GLU A 109 -0.67 12.46 -26.31
N SER A 110 0.61 12.69 -26.59
CA SER A 110 1.09 13.84 -27.38
C SER A 110 2.39 13.52 -28.09
#